data_AF-A0A967RVX7-F1
#
_entry.id   AF-A0A967RVX7-F1
#
_cell.length_a   1.000
_cell.length_b   1.000
_cell.length_c   1.000
_cell.angle_alpha   90.00
_cell.angle_beta   90.00
_cell.angle_gamma   90.00
#
_symmetry.space_group_name_H-M   'P 1'
#
loop_
_entity.id
_entity.type
_entity.pdbx_description
1 polymer ?
#
loop_
_entity_poly.entity_id
_entity_poly.type
_entity_poly.pdbx_seq_one_letter_code
_entity_poly.pdbx_strand_id
1 'polypeptide(L)'
;SDGDLILDVDEAGDDDPMTPPVDTDMDGTPDVHDDDSDGDGLSDTFEAGDDDPDTSPIDTDLDGTPDFADDDADGDGIGDRLESGGFPPIDTD
;
A
#
# COMPACT_ATOMS: atom_id res chain seq x y z
N SER A 1 5.87 -11.63 -2.57
CA SER A 1 6.97 -11.36 -3.51
C SER A 1 6.62 -11.73 -4.95
N ASP A 2 5.56 -11.08 -5.43
CA ASP A 2 5.45 -10.30 -6.69
C ASP A 2 6.75 -9.62 -7.16
N GLY A 3 7.62 -9.15 -6.26
CA GLY A 3 8.89 -8.50 -6.59
C GLY A 3 8.78 -6.97 -6.63
N ASP A 4 7.90 -6.41 -5.82
CA ASP A 4 7.55 -5.00 -5.72
C ASP A 4 8.45 -4.16 -4.79
N LEU A 5 9.45 -4.79 -4.14
CA LEU A 5 10.36 -4.18 -3.15
C LEU A 5 9.73 -3.93 -1.79
N ILE A 6 8.53 -4.44 -1.54
CA ILE A 6 7.96 -4.59 -0.21
C ILE A 6 8.27 -6.01 0.28
N LEU A 7 8.42 -6.18 1.59
CA LEU A 7 8.61 -7.51 2.15
C LEU A 7 7.25 -8.19 2.33
N ASP A 8 7.17 -9.47 1.98
CA ASP A 8 5.99 -10.31 2.22
C ASP A 8 5.47 -10.27 3.67
N VAL A 9 6.32 -9.91 4.65
CA VAL A 9 5.90 -9.79 6.06
C VAL A 9 5.17 -8.49 6.37
N ASP A 10 5.43 -7.44 5.59
CA ASP A 10 4.74 -6.15 5.70
C ASP A 10 3.38 -6.23 4.98
N GLU A 11 3.31 -6.97 3.86
CA GLU A 11 2.08 -7.22 3.10
C GLU A 11 1.21 -8.34 3.72
N ALA A 12 1.75 -9.29 4.48
CA ALA A 12 0.95 -10.39 5.02
C ALA A 12 -0.10 -9.95 6.06
N GLY A 13 0.05 -8.75 6.63
CA GLY A 13 -0.78 -8.21 7.72
C GLY A 13 -0.53 -8.88 9.09
N ASP A 14 -0.28 -10.20 9.13
CA ASP A 14 0.17 -10.91 10.33
C ASP A 14 1.06 -12.15 10.04
N ASP A 15 1.73 -12.64 11.08
CA ASP A 15 2.64 -13.80 11.04
C ASP A 15 1.95 -15.18 11.24
N ASP A 16 0.62 -15.23 11.43
CA ASP A 16 -0.11 -16.46 11.72
C ASP A 16 -0.49 -17.20 10.42
N PRO A 17 0.11 -18.36 10.10
CA PRO A 17 -0.21 -19.10 8.89
C PRO A 17 -1.64 -19.69 8.85
N MET A 18 -2.43 -19.52 9.92
CA MET A 18 -3.84 -19.92 9.99
C MET A 18 -4.81 -18.79 9.64
N THR A 19 -4.34 -17.55 9.54
CA THR A 19 -5.15 -16.45 9.00
C THR A 19 -5.07 -16.49 7.47
N PRO A 20 -6.17 -16.18 6.76
CA PRO A 20 -6.09 -15.89 5.35
C PRO A 20 -5.12 -14.72 5.14
N PRO A 21 -4.29 -14.74 4.09
CA PRO A 21 -3.49 -13.58 3.75
C PRO A 21 -4.41 -12.39 3.50
N VAL A 22 -3.91 -11.19 3.78
CA VAL A 22 -4.63 -9.95 3.50
C VAL A 22 -4.85 -9.81 1.98
N ASP A 23 -5.93 -9.15 1.62
CA ASP A 23 -6.45 -8.95 0.26
C ASP A 23 -7.25 -7.64 0.33
N THR A 24 -6.52 -6.53 0.19
CA THR A 24 -7.00 -5.17 0.52
C THR A 24 -8.07 -4.71 -0.46
N ASP A 25 -7.84 -4.86 -1.76
CA ASP A 25 -8.81 -4.49 -2.80
C ASP A 25 -9.92 -5.53 -3.05
N MET A 26 -9.80 -6.72 -2.45
CA MET A 26 -10.74 -7.85 -2.54
C MET A 26 -10.90 -8.43 -3.95
N ASP A 27 -9.88 -8.36 -4.80
CA ASP A 27 -9.89 -8.95 -6.15
C ASP A 27 -9.67 -10.48 -6.13
N GLY A 28 -9.17 -11.01 -5.01
CA GLY A 28 -8.88 -12.42 -4.80
C GLY A 28 -7.41 -12.81 -4.97
N THR A 29 -6.55 -11.84 -5.26
CA THR A 29 -5.09 -11.89 -5.19
C THR A 29 -4.68 -11.34 -3.83
N PRO A 30 -3.96 -12.11 -2.99
CA PRO A 30 -3.49 -11.55 -1.73
C PRO A 30 -2.38 -10.53 -1.97
N ASP A 31 -2.32 -9.48 -1.15
CA ASP A 31 -1.39 -8.34 -1.28
C ASP A 31 0.05 -8.80 -1.54
N VAL A 32 0.54 -9.81 -0.79
CA VAL A 32 1.88 -10.46 -0.98
C VAL A 32 2.15 -11.06 -2.38
N HIS A 33 1.19 -11.01 -3.30
CA HIS A 33 1.29 -11.40 -4.71
C HIS A 33 0.55 -10.42 -5.65
N ASP A 34 0.08 -9.29 -5.16
CA ASP A 34 -0.52 -8.23 -5.96
C ASP A 34 0.58 -7.24 -6.40
N ASP A 35 0.37 -6.56 -7.52
CA ASP A 35 1.26 -5.47 -7.96
C ASP A 35 0.64 -4.08 -7.63
N ASP A 36 -0.62 -4.04 -7.19
CA ASP A 36 -1.49 -2.87 -6.93
C ASP A 36 -2.50 -3.25 -5.82
N SER A 37 -2.02 -3.39 -4.58
CA SER A 37 -2.70 -4.04 -3.47
C SER A 37 -4.00 -3.35 -3.01
N ASP A 38 -4.10 -2.03 -3.12
CA ASP A 38 -5.31 -1.26 -2.86
C ASP A 38 -6.16 -1.03 -4.12
N GLY A 39 -5.63 -1.40 -5.29
CA GLY A 39 -6.23 -1.34 -6.61
C GLY A 39 -6.52 0.08 -7.09
N ASP A 40 -5.76 1.07 -6.63
CA ASP A 40 -5.96 2.47 -6.96
C ASP A 40 -5.47 2.86 -8.38
N GLY A 41 -4.61 2.00 -8.95
CA GLY A 41 -4.01 2.13 -10.26
C GLY A 41 -2.61 2.75 -10.27
N LEU A 42 -2.04 3.01 -9.10
CA LEU A 42 -0.60 3.06 -8.84
C LEU A 42 -0.11 1.61 -8.65
N SER A 43 1.01 1.42 -7.99
CA SER A 43 1.61 0.09 -7.90
C SER A 43 2.43 0.07 -6.66
N ASP A 44 2.46 -1.05 -5.97
CA ASP A 44 3.09 -1.17 -4.65
C ASP A 44 4.56 -0.73 -4.70
N THR A 45 5.29 -0.99 -5.80
CA THR A 45 6.66 -0.47 -6.02
C THR A 45 6.81 1.05 -5.97
N PHE A 46 5.80 1.78 -6.44
CA PHE A 46 5.77 3.23 -6.47
C PHE A 46 5.38 3.78 -5.09
N GLU A 47 4.48 3.07 -4.41
CA GLU A 47 3.95 3.41 -3.09
C GLU A 47 4.83 2.90 -1.95
N ALA A 48 5.80 2.02 -2.19
CA ALA A 48 6.81 1.64 -1.19
C ALA A 48 7.63 2.85 -0.69
N GLY A 49 7.69 3.92 -1.49
CA GLY A 49 8.39 5.17 -1.19
C GLY A 49 9.89 5.17 -1.51
N ASP A 50 10.55 4.00 -1.49
CA ASP A 50 11.92 3.83 -1.98
C ASP A 50 12.23 2.43 -2.55
N ASP A 51 13.45 2.25 -3.06
CA ASP A 51 13.89 1.01 -3.70
C ASP A 51 14.55 0.00 -2.71
N ASP A 52 14.56 0.28 -1.40
CA ASP A 52 15.25 -0.52 -0.37
C ASP A 52 14.24 -1.33 0.46
N PRO A 53 14.05 -2.65 0.21
CA PRO A 53 13.06 -3.45 0.93
C PRO A 53 13.37 -3.63 2.43
N ASP A 54 14.54 -3.22 2.90
CA ASP A 54 14.85 -3.21 4.34
C ASP A 54 14.33 -1.93 5.05
N THR A 55 13.77 -0.97 4.30
CA THR A 55 13.07 0.20 4.85
C THR A 55 11.60 -0.14 5.08
N SER A 56 10.99 0.49 6.08
CA SER A 56 9.54 0.36 6.25
C SER A 56 8.85 1.12 5.11
N PRO A 57 7.78 0.54 4.53
CA PRO A 57 6.93 1.24 3.58
C PRO A 57 6.51 2.61 4.09
N ILE A 58 6.33 3.56 3.17
CA ILE A 58 5.84 4.89 3.53
C ILE A 58 4.39 4.80 4.03
N ASP A 59 4.09 5.65 5.01
CA ASP A 59 2.78 5.84 5.64
C ASP A 59 2.65 7.36 5.76
N THR A 60 1.94 7.96 4.81
CA THR A 60 1.91 9.41 4.57
C THR A 60 1.06 10.13 5.59
N ASP A 61 -0.08 9.57 6.00
CA ASP A 61 -1.00 10.16 6.97
C ASP A 61 -0.72 9.74 8.44
N LEU A 62 0.15 8.75 8.64
CA LEU A 62 0.57 8.19 9.93
C LEU A 62 -0.57 7.49 10.69
N ASP A 63 -1.52 6.88 9.98
CA ASP A 63 -2.59 6.08 10.59
C ASP A 63 -2.17 4.65 10.95
N GLY A 64 -1.04 4.20 10.41
CA GLY A 64 -0.46 2.88 10.61
C GLY A 64 -0.71 1.88 9.49
N THR A 65 -1.39 2.30 8.42
CA THR A 65 -1.55 1.58 7.15
C THR A 65 -0.56 2.17 6.16
N PRO A 66 0.32 1.36 5.55
CA PRO A 66 1.18 1.84 4.47
C PRO A 66 0.40 2.32 3.25
N ASP A 67 0.95 3.28 2.51
CA ASP A 67 0.29 3.88 1.33
C ASP A 67 -0.14 2.82 0.29
N PHE A 68 0.67 1.77 0.05
CA PHE A 68 0.32 0.69 -0.92
C PHE A 68 -0.93 -0.14 -0.53
N ALA A 69 -1.38 -0.04 0.71
CA ALA A 69 -2.52 -0.76 1.25
C ALA A 69 -3.58 0.19 1.86
N ASP A 70 -3.48 1.50 1.58
CA ASP A 70 -4.39 2.53 2.08
C ASP A 70 -5.21 3.13 0.93
N ASP A 71 -6.53 3.04 1.03
CA ASP A 71 -7.46 3.62 0.05
C ASP A 71 -7.52 5.18 0.11
N ASP A 72 -6.96 5.83 1.15
CA ASP A 72 -6.95 7.30 1.39
C ASP A 72 -5.61 7.74 2.02
N ALA A 73 -4.48 7.46 1.35
CA ALA A 73 -3.11 7.56 1.88
C ALA A 73 -2.70 8.92 2.47
N ASP A 74 -3.42 10.00 2.15
CA ASP A 74 -3.20 11.33 2.73
C ASP A 74 -4.19 11.77 3.82
N GLY A 75 -5.20 10.95 4.08
CA GLY A 75 -6.23 11.15 5.09
C GLY A 75 -7.11 12.38 4.87
N ASP A 76 -7.22 12.91 3.64
CA ASP A 76 -8.06 14.06 3.33
C ASP A 76 -9.55 13.71 3.16
N GLY A 77 -9.87 12.42 3.06
CA GLY A 77 -11.20 11.87 2.90
C GLY A 77 -11.63 11.69 1.44
N ILE A 78 -10.68 11.70 0.51
CA ILE A 78 -10.84 11.46 -0.92
C ILE A 78 -9.90 10.34 -1.32
N GLY A 79 -10.43 9.12 -1.47
CA GLY A 79 -9.56 8.00 -1.76
C GLY A 79 -8.77 8.08 -3.07
N ASP A 80 -7.59 7.45 -3.07
CA ASP A 80 -6.51 7.62 -4.06
C ASP A 80 -6.95 7.32 -5.50
N ARG A 81 -7.83 6.32 -5.66
CA ARG A 81 -8.53 6.01 -6.93
C ARG A 81 -9.12 7.25 -7.61
N LEU A 82 -9.67 8.18 -6.83
CA LEU A 82 -10.29 9.40 -7.31
C LEU A 82 -9.28 10.54 -7.48
N GLU A 83 -8.18 10.48 -6.74
CA GLU A 83 -7.06 11.41 -6.82
C GLU A 83 -6.13 11.12 -8.00
N SER A 84 -6.19 9.88 -8.53
CA SER A 84 -5.43 9.35 -9.68
C SER A 84 -5.24 10.37 -10.81
N GLY A 85 -4.16 11.12 -10.65
CA GLY A 85 -3.95 12.44 -11.24
C GLY A 85 -2.67 13.13 -10.77
N GLY A 86 -1.95 12.53 -9.82
CA GLY A 86 -0.61 12.95 -9.41
C GLY A 86 -0.60 14.11 -8.43
N PHE A 87 -1.53 14.14 -7.49
CA PHE A 87 -1.39 15.01 -6.34
C PHE A 87 -0.79 14.18 -5.20
N PRO A 88 0.49 14.40 -4.84
CA PRO A 88 0.84 14.24 -3.43
C PRO A 88 -0.07 15.19 -2.63
N PRO A 89 -0.53 14.83 -1.42
CA PRO A 89 -1.19 15.75 -0.51
C PRO A 89 -0.50 17.09 -0.53
N ILE A 90 -1.31 18.13 -0.58
CA ILE A 90 -0.85 19.51 -0.47
C ILE A 90 0.04 19.64 0.77
N ASP A 91 1.34 19.79 0.48
CA ASP A 91 2.35 20.43 1.31
C ASP A 91 1.72 21.72 1.88
N THR A 92 1.20 21.66 3.10
CA THR A 92 0.69 22.82 3.83
C THR A 92 1.61 23.12 5.02
N ASP A 93 2.71 23.78 4.65
CA ASP A 93 3.53 24.78 5.36
C ASP A 93 3.94 24.59 6.84
#